data_AF-A0A8X6JH21-F1
#
_entry.id   AF-A0A8X6JH21-F1
#
_cell.length_a   1.000
_cell.length_b   1.000
_cell.length_c   1.000
_cell.angle_alpha   90.00
_cell.angle_beta   90.00
_cell.angle_gamma   90.00
#
_symmetry.space_group_name_H-M   'P 1'
#
loop_
_entity.id
_entity.type
_entity.pdbx_description
1 polymer ?
#
loop_
_entity_poly.entity_id
_entity_poly.type
_entity_poly.pdbx_seq_one_letter_code
_entity_poly.pdbx_strand_id
1 'polypeptide(L)'
;MEDCRTRSNKLGDHVTRLQFHYFIGSSLGSLCLAREDIMQAFLYCVVTFLSISLNFISAATLGRSVDVTNRRSFAEVTRSPNYDEEMMKKCLTKCKKHDRPMDCQEVLENGNKESGVYTIWPRSRIGNCQSIDVYCDMDTAGGGWTVLQRRGDFGNAQNYFDKNWADYKHGFGNLKREFWLGNDNIFAITNQGQYSVRFDMKNKEGKSAFSVYETFWIEEESKKYKLHLQDHSGSVGDALEPHNLKEFYTKDQPNIPSNVKKDGPRHTGGWWFNIFPSSNLNGLNNHGAPHKNIEQGMAWNPFGRFQTEIMRKMSMLFVVTLLLVSSISASVLDRAEEVSSKFTFSEASDKAEPTKCKKHHRPIDCQEIMENGNTESGVYSIWPRSRLSKCRSLEVYCDMETAGGGWTVIQRRGNYGNAQNYFDKTWKDYKAGFGNLNREFWLGNENILAITNQAQYAIRFDLKQREGQSAFAVYESFWIDDESQKYKLHLRDYSGTAGDALTRQSEKEFYTKDQPNWPPEVNTNGTKHTGGWWYNKFTSSNLNALNNNGEKLENVKLGMSWQPFGDYRGVILFSEIK
;
A
#
# COMPACT_ATOMS: atom_id res chain seq x y z
N MET A 1 -48.66 27.28 -38.22
CA MET A 1 -49.15 26.58 -37.03
C MET A 1 -48.27 26.99 -35.86
N GLU A 2 -48.23 28.25 -35.43
CA GLU A 2 -49.31 29.14 -34.90
C GLU A 2 -49.74 28.72 -33.48
N ASP A 3 -49.98 29.61 -32.51
CA ASP A 3 -50.08 31.09 -32.56
C ASP A 3 -49.38 31.77 -31.34
N CYS A 4 -49.42 33.10 -31.28
CA CYS A 4 -48.76 33.97 -30.28
C CYS A 4 -49.74 34.62 -29.27
N ARG A 5 -49.21 35.56 -28.45
CA ARG A 5 -49.91 36.64 -27.67
C ARG A 5 -50.33 36.29 -26.23
N THR A 6 -50.37 37.20 -25.24
CA THR A 6 -49.78 38.57 -25.05
C THR A 6 -49.89 39.04 -23.57
N ARG A 7 -48.90 39.85 -23.10
CA ARG A 7 -49.04 40.99 -22.13
C ARG A 7 -49.54 40.72 -20.69
N SER A 8 -49.37 41.59 -19.67
CA SER A 8 -48.36 42.64 -19.32
C SER A 8 -48.73 43.32 -17.97
N ASN A 9 -47.77 44.02 -17.30
CA ASN A 9 -47.99 45.14 -16.34
C ASN A 9 -48.56 44.79 -14.93
N LYS A 10 -48.37 45.55 -13.82
CA LYS A 10 -47.53 46.76 -13.51
C LYS A 10 -47.42 47.03 -11.97
N LEU A 11 -46.41 47.83 -11.57
CA LEU A 11 -46.23 48.54 -10.26
C LEU A 11 -46.08 47.64 -8.99
N GLY A 12 -45.47 48.05 -7.88
CA GLY A 12 -44.92 49.35 -7.43
C GLY A 12 -45.68 49.89 -6.20
N ASP A 13 -45.10 50.55 -5.19
CA ASP A 13 -43.71 50.94 -4.84
C ASP A 13 -43.66 51.28 -3.32
N HIS A 14 -42.47 51.39 -2.69
CA HIS A 14 -42.13 52.23 -1.50
C HIS A 14 -40.82 51.83 -0.79
N VAL A 15 -39.70 52.24 -1.40
CA VAL A 15 -38.52 52.90 -0.80
C VAL A 15 -38.71 53.31 0.69
N THR A 16 -37.86 52.93 1.67
CA THR A 16 -36.51 53.46 2.05
C THR A 16 -36.04 52.66 3.30
N ARG A 17 -34.80 52.58 3.82
CA ARG A 17 -33.36 52.87 3.51
C ARG A 17 -32.56 51.95 4.49
N LEU A 18 -31.22 51.84 4.56
CA LEU A 18 -30.06 52.56 4.01
C LEU A 18 -28.95 51.53 3.63
N GLN A 19 -27.70 51.96 3.48
CA GLN A 19 -26.58 51.24 2.87
C GLN A 19 -25.55 50.69 3.88
N PHE A 20 -24.87 49.60 3.51
CA PHE A 20 -23.41 49.64 3.30
C PHE A 20 -23.03 48.77 2.08
N HIS A 21 -21.82 48.96 1.54
CA HIS A 21 -21.28 48.27 0.33
C HIS A 21 -20.56 46.95 0.71
N TYR A 22 -20.23 45.98 -0.16
CA TYR A 22 -20.17 45.95 -1.65
C TYR A 22 -20.27 44.50 -2.20
N PHE A 23 -20.69 44.36 -3.47
CA PHE A 23 -20.39 43.29 -4.46
C PHE A 23 -20.19 41.81 -4.04
N ILE A 24 -21.00 40.93 -4.66
CA ILE A 24 -20.53 39.99 -5.71
C ILE A 24 -21.74 39.54 -6.56
N GLY A 25 -21.55 39.48 -7.88
CA GLY A 25 -22.33 38.62 -8.78
C GLY A 25 -21.36 37.63 -9.43
N SER A 26 -21.77 36.58 -10.13
CA SER A 26 -23.12 36.07 -10.45
C SER A 26 -22.91 34.87 -11.36
N SER A 27 -23.52 33.72 -11.10
CA SER A 27 -23.58 32.61 -12.06
C SER A 27 -25.01 32.13 -12.21
N LEU A 28 -25.52 32.21 -13.44
CA LEU A 28 -26.80 31.64 -13.84
C LEU A 28 -26.63 31.07 -15.24
N GLY A 29 -26.68 29.74 -15.34
CA GLY A 29 -26.49 29.01 -16.58
C GLY A 29 -26.94 27.57 -16.40
N SER A 30 -27.98 27.18 -17.14
CA SER A 30 -28.54 25.83 -17.23
C SER A 30 -29.19 25.27 -15.96
N LEU A 31 -30.52 25.37 -15.88
CA LEU A 31 -31.34 24.53 -15.00
C LEU A 31 -32.67 24.18 -15.72
N CYS A 32 -32.79 22.92 -16.14
CA CYS A 32 -34.02 22.30 -16.64
C CYS A 32 -33.86 20.76 -16.53
N LEU A 33 -34.98 20.07 -16.29
CA LEU A 33 -35.06 18.73 -15.68
C LEU A 33 -34.59 18.77 -14.21
N ALA A 34 -35.28 18.19 -13.22
CA ALA A 34 -36.50 17.37 -13.25
C ALA A 34 -37.74 18.10 -12.64
N ARG A 35 -38.87 17.40 -12.53
CA ARG A 35 -40.18 17.92 -12.09
C ARG A 35 -40.77 17.01 -11.00
N GLU A 36 -41.71 17.54 -10.23
CA GLU A 36 -42.70 16.83 -9.40
C GLU A 36 -42.26 16.02 -8.14
N ASP A 37 -41.16 15.26 -8.14
CA ASP A 37 -40.81 14.37 -7.00
C ASP A 37 -40.63 15.10 -5.65
N ILE A 38 -40.04 16.30 -5.68
CA ILE A 38 -39.67 17.07 -4.47
C ILE A 38 -40.90 17.47 -3.63
N MET A 39 -42.07 17.69 -4.25
CA MET A 39 -43.27 18.07 -3.52
C MET A 39 -43.89 16.91 -2.72
N GLN A 40 -43.80 15.67 -3.21
CA GLN A 40 -44.29 14.52 -2.45
C GLN A 40 -43.42 14.26 -1.22
N ALA A 41 -42.09 14.33 -1.36
CA ALA A 41 -41.16 14.19 -0.24
C ALA A 41 -41.42 15.24 0.86
N PHE A 42 -41.65 16.50 0.49
CA PHE A 42 -41.94 17.56 1.45
C PHE A 42 -43.27 17.33 2.19
N LEU A 43 -44.32 16.92 1.47
CA LEU A 43 -45.62 16.64 2.07
C LEU A 43 -45.56 15.44 3.04
N TYR A 44 -44.82 14.39 2.67
CA TYR A 44 -44.62 13.21 3.51
C TYR A 44 -43.90 13.55 4.83
N CYS A 45 -42.85 14.37 4.77
CA CYS A 45 -42.14 14.86 5.96
C CYS A 45 -43.03 15.71 6.89
N VAL A 46 -43.91 16.55 6.35
CA VAL A 46 -44.83 17.36 7.18
C VAL A 46 -45.87 16.48 7.87
N VAL A 47 -46.42 15.46 7.19
CA VAL A 47 -47.39 14.53 7.77
C VAL A 47 -46.75 13.66 8.87
N THR A 48 -45.52 13.18 8.69
CA THR A 48 -44.82 12.43 9.75
C THR A 48 -44.48 13.31 10.96
N PHE A 49 -44.06 14.56 10.76
CA PHE A 49 -43.78 15.49 11.87
C PHE A 49 -45.04 15.77 12.72
N LEU A 50 -46.20 16.00 12.08
CA LEU A 50 -47.48 16.18 12.77
C LEU A 50 -47.93 14.91 13.50
N SER A 51 -47.71 13.73 12.90
CA SER A 51 -48.02 12.43 13.52
C SER A 51 -47.19 12.18 14.79
N ILE A 52 -45.89 12.49 14.75
CA ILE A 52 -45.00 12.39 15.91
C ILE A 52 -45.42 13.38 17.01
N SER A 53 -45.79 14.61 16.64
CA SER A 53 -46.22 15.66 17.58
C SER A 53 -47.46 15.25 18.40
N LEU A 54 -48.43 14.58 17.77
CA LEU A 54 -49.65 14.13 18.45
C LEU A 54 -49.38 12.98 19.44
N ASN A 55 -48.49 12.04 19.09
CA ASN A 55 -48.15 10.91 19.97
C ASN A 55 -47.47 11.35 21.27
N PHE A 56 -46.67 12.42 21.25
CA PHE A 56 -46.05 12.97 22.46
C PHE A 56 -47.05 13.55 23.47
N ILE A 57 -48.20 14.07 23.01
CA ILE A 57 -49.23 14.64 23.89
C ILE A 57 -49.98 13.53 24.65
N SER A 58 -50.17 12.35 24.04
CA SER A 58 -50.87 11.22 24.67
C SER A 58 -50.06 10.50 25.76
N ALA A 59 -48.75 10.75 25.88
CA ALA A 59 -47.87 10.07 26.84
C ALA A 59 -47.88 10.70 28.25
N ALA A 60 -48.38 11.93 28.40
CA ALA A 60 -48.23 12.72 29.63
C ALA A 60 -49.28 12.43 30.73
N THR A 61 -50.29 11.60 30.47
CA THR A 61 -51.52 11.50 31.31
C THR A 61 -51.69 10.19 32.09
N LEU A 62 -50.73 9.25 32.03
CA LEU A 62 -50.78 7.98 32.78
C LEU A 62 -49.51 7.76 33.61
N GLY A 63 -49.45 8.42 34.77
CA GLY A 63 -48.36 8.23 35.73
C GLY A 63 -48.37 6.83 36.36
N ARG A 64 -47.32 6.04 36.09
CA ARG A 64 -46.92 4.86 36.87
C ARG A 64 -45.41 4.86 37.09
N SER A 65 -45.01 4.49 38.30
CA SER A 65 -43.61 4.30 38.69
C SER A 65 -42.98 3.10 37.97
N VAL A 66 -41.77 3.27 37.46
CA VAL A 66 -40.92 2.16 36.98
C VAL A 66 -39.86 1.88 38.05
N ASP A 67 -39.79 0.63 38.50
CA ASP A 67 -38.83 0.15 39.49
C ASP A 67 -37.47 -0.18 38.83
N VAL A 68 -36.36 0.02 39.54
CA VAL A 68 -35.00 0.07 39.00
C VAL A 68 -34.20 -1.21 39.34
N THR A 69 -34.64 -2.35 38.82
CA THR A 69 -33.90 -3.63 38.94
C THR A 69 -33.98 -4.54 37.71
N ASN A 70 -33.31 -4.18 36.60
CA ASN A 70 -32.89 -5.20 35.63
C ASN A 70 -31.63 -4.83 34.83
N ARG A 71 -30.74 -5.80 34.60
CA ARG A 71 -29.52 -5.65 33.78
C ARG A 71 -29.70 -6.29 32.40
N ARG A 72 -30.03 -5.50 31.36
CA ARG A 72 -29.89 -5.93 29.96
C ARG A 72 -29.38 -4.81 29.04
N SER A 73 -28.40 -5.17 28.21
CA SER A 73 -28.03 -4.57 26.91
C SER A 73 -28.16 -3.04 26.74
N PHE A 74 -27.11 -2.29 27.08
CA PHE A 74 -26.93 -0.88 26.70
C PHE A 74 -26.40 -0.77 25.23
N ALA A 75 -27.21 -1.22 24.24
CA ALA A 75 -26.73 -1.49 22.88
C ALA A 75 -27.53 -0.83 21.72
N GLU A 76 -28.65 -0.14 22.00
CA GLU A 76 -29.62 0.26 20.96
C GLU A 76 -29.74 1.78 20.71
N VAL A 77 -28.81 2.61 21.20
CA VAL A 77 -28.86 4.08 20.98
C VAL A 77 -27.57 4.61 20.35
N THR A 78 -27.29 4.21 19.10
CA THR A 78 -26.63 5.00 18.02
C THR A 78 -26.23 4.12 16.81
N ARG A 79 -27.20 3.70 15.98
CA ARG A 79 -26.92 3.18 14.63
C ARG A 79 -28.01 3.62 13.64
N SER A 80 -27.59 4.09 12.46
CA SER A 80 -28.39 4.06 11.24
C SER A 80 -27.78 2.96 10.35
N PRO A 81 -28.38 1.76 10.27
CA PRO A 81 -27.70 0.58 9.73
C PRO A 81 -27.18 0.73 8.29
N ASN A 82 -27.91 1.47 7.45
CA ASN A 82 -27.57 1.60 6.03
C ASN A 82 -26.17 2.20 5.78
N TYR A 83 -25.70 3.16 6.60
CA TYR A 83 -24.50 3.92 6.25
C TYR A 83 -23.21 3.09 6.32
N ASP A 84 -22.99 2.39 7.43
CA ASP A 84 -21.82 1.50 7.57
C ASP A 84 -21.88 0.33 6.56
N GLU A 85 -23.07 -0.22 6.28
CA GLU A 85 -23.22 -1.36 5.37
C GLU A 85 -23.04 -0.98 3.88
N GLU A 86 -23.55 0.19 3.46
CA GLU A 86 -23.34 0.72 2.10
C GLU A 86 -21.88 1.14 1.88
N MET A 87 -21.24 1.71 2.89
CA MET A 87 -19.80 2.01 2.88
C MET A 87 -18.96 0.73 2.75
N MET A 88 -19.26 -0.32 3.53
CA MET A 88 -18.53 -1.59 3.40
C MET A 88 -18.72 -2.22 2.03
N LYS A 89 -19.91 -2.14 1.42
CA LYS A 89 -20.15 -2.62 0.05
C LYS A 89 -19.27 -1.89 -0.99
N LYS A 90 -18.87 -0.63 -0.78
CA LYS A 90 -17.86 0.04 -1.60
C LYS A 90 -16.44 -0.46 -1.34
N CYS A 91 -16.03 -0.61 -0.07
CA CYS A 91 -14.68 -1.09 0.25
C CYS A 91 -14.45 -2.52 -0.26
N LEU A 92 -15.43 -3.40 -0.11
CA LEU A 92 -15.38 -4.82 -0.47
C LEU A 92 -15.45 -5.09 -1.99
N THR A 93 -15.82 -4.11 -2.84
CA THR A 93 -16.17 -4.41 -4.24
C THR A 93 -14.99 -4.60 -5.21
N LYS A 94 -13.73 -4.30 -4.82
CA LYS A 94 -12.58 -4.31 -5.75
C LYS A 94 -11.79 -5.62 -5.82
N CYS A 95 -11.64 -6.35 -4.73
CA CYS A 95 -10.68 -7.47 -4.63
C CYS A 95 -11.32 -8.69 -3.95
N LYS A 96 -12.08 -9.50 -4.69
CA LYS A 96 -12.62 -10.77 -4.16
C LYS A 96 -11.49 -11.76 -3.86
N LYS A 97 -11.74 -12.63 -2.86
CA LYS A 97 -10.93 -13.76 -2.39
C LYS A 97 -10.01 -14.43 -3.43
N HIS A 98 -8.81 -14.82 -3.01
CA HIS A 98 -7.90 -15.65 -3.79
C HIS A 98 -8.49 -17.04 -4.13
N ASP A 99 -8.71 -17.28 -5.42
CA ASP A 99 -8.66 -18.61 -6.08
C ASP A 99 -7.71 -18.56 -7.30
N ARG A 100 -6.77 -17.61 -7.31
CA ARG A 100 -6.00 -17.22 -8.50
C ARG A 100 -4.52 -16.95 -8.19
N PRO A 101 -3.59 -17.38 -9.06
CA PRO A 101 -2.15 -17.27 -8.82
C PRO A 101 -1.64 -15.84 -9.00
N MET A 102 -0.74 -15.40 -8.12
CA MET A 102 -0.16 -14.04 -8.16
C MET A 102 1.13 -13.92 -9.00
N ASP A 103 1.72 -15.04 -9.41
CA ASP A 103 2.90 -15.14 -10.28
C ASP A 103 3.01 -16.54 -10.91
N CYS A 104 4.01 -16.75 -11.79
CA CYS A 104 4.21 -18.04 -12.45
C CYS A 104 4.64 -19.19 -11.51
N GLN A 105 5.18 -18.90 -10.31
CA GLN A 105 5.49 -19.95 -9.33
C GLN A 105 4.19 -20.52 -8.76
N GLU A 106 3.23 -19.65 -8.43
CA GLU A 106 1.87 -20.07 -8.05
C GLU A 106 1.10 -20.72 -9.22
N VAL A 107 1.37 -20.37 -10.49
CA VAL A 107 0.83 -21.11 -11.67
C VAL A 107 1.37 -22.54 -11.73
N LEU A 108 2.68 -22.74 -11.47
CA LEU A 108 3.34 -24.05 -11.46
C LEU A 108 2.93 -24.92 -10.26
N GLU A 109 2.82 -24.34 -9.06
CA GLU A 109 2.37 -25.04 -7.85
C GLU A 109 0.91 -25.50 -7.98
N ASN A 110 0.07 -24.76 -8.71
CA ASN A 110 -1.27 -25.18 -9.14
C ASN A 110 -1.27 -26.25 -10.25
N GLY A 111 -0.12 -26.79 -10.64
CA GLY A 111 0.02 -27.97 -11.50
C GLY A 111 0.23 -27.70 -13.00
N ASN A 112 0.23 -26.43 -13.44
CA ASN A 112 0.44 -26.07 -14.84
C ASN A 112 1.93 -26.12 -15.19
N LYS A 113 2.34 -27.12 -15.97
CA LYS A 113 3.78 -27.42 -16.24
C LYS A 113 4.27 -27.04 -17.63
N GLU A 114 3.42 -26.50 -18.49
CA GLU A 114 3.79 -26.12 -19.86
C GLU A 114 4.18 -24.63 -19.92
N SER A 115 5.31 -24.32 -20.56
CA SER A 115 5.68 -22.93 -20.84
C SER A 115 4.68 -22.27 -21.77
N GLY A 116 4.17 -21.09 -21.40
CA GLY A 116 3.04 -20.49 -22.09
C GLY A 116 2.73 -19.07 -21.65
N VAL A 117 1.64 -18.51 -22.18
CA VAL A 117 1.08 -17.25 -21.68
C VAL A 117 -0.03 -17.59 -20.69
N TYR A 118 0.08 -17.04 -19.48
CA TYR A 118 -0.88 -17.24 -18.39
C TYR A 118 -1.27 -15.89 -17.80
N THR A 119 -2.50 -15.79 -17.35
CA THR A 119 -2.98 -14.63 -16.57
C THR A 119 -2.61 -14.82 -15.10
N ILE A 120 -2.06 -13.79 -14.47
CA ILE A 120 -1.75 -13.73 -13.04
C ILE A 120 -2.40 -12.50 -12.38
N TRP A 121 -2.53 -12.52 -11.05
CA TRP A 121 -3.14 -11.46 -10.24
C TRP A 121 -2.17 -10.93 -9.16
N PRO A 122 -1.24 -10.03 -9.53
CA PRO A 122 -0.27 -9.49 -8.59
C PRO A 122 -0.94 -8.73 -7.43
N ARG A 123 -0.45 -8.94 -6.22
CA ARG A 123 -0.92 -8.30 -4.99
C ARG A 123 -0.14 -7.02 -4.73
N SER A 124 -0.61 -5.93 -5.34
CA SER A 124 -0.07 -4.57 -5.15
C SER A 124 -1.16 -3.50 -5.16
N ARG A 125 -1.01 -2.46 -4.32
CA ARG A 125 -1.88 -1.26 -4.30
C ARG A 125 -1.96 -0.53 -5.64
N ILE A 126 -0.93 -0.62 -6.50
CA ILE A 126 -0.88 0.04 -7.81
C ILE A 126 -1.64 -0.77 -8.87
N GLY A 127 -1.65 -2.10 -8.74
CA GLY A 127 -2.32 -3.00 -9.69
C GLY A 127 -3.84 -2.99 -9.62
N ASN A 128 -4.45 -2.39 -8.58
CA ASN A 128 -5.91 -2.30 -8.38
C ASN A 128 -6.64 -3.66 -8.51
N CYS A 129 -5.97 -4.76 -8.14
CA CYS A 129 -6.43 -6.15 -8.33
C CYS A 129 -6.72 -6.56 -9.79
N GLN A 130 -6.19 -5.81 -10.77
CA GLN A 130 -6.24 -6.16 -12.18
C GLN A 130 -5.37 -7.40 -12.46
N SER A 131 -5.85 -8.24 -13.38
CA SER A 131 -5.07 -9.30 -14.00
C SER A 131 -4.06 -8.73 -14.99
N ILE A 132 -2.88 -9.36 -15.08
CA ILE A 132 -1.95 -9.17 -16.20
C ILE A 132 -1.62 -10.52 -16.83
N ASP A 133 -1.45 -10.53 -18.16
CA ASP A 133 -0.92 -11.68 -18.87
C ASP A 133 0.62 -11.64 -18.88
N VAL A 134 1.24 -12.77 -18.55
CA VAL A 134 2.69 -12.96 -18.52
C VAL A 134 3.08 -14.19 -19.32
N TYR A 135 4.32 -14.27 -19.79
CA TYR A 135 4.87 -15.55 -20.23
C TYR A 135 5.49 -16.26 -19.02
N CYS A 136 4.99 -17.46 -18.71
CA CYS A 136 5.62 -18.36 -17.75
C CYS A 136 6.57 -19.32 -18.46
N ASP A 137 7.80 -19.39 -17.99
CA ASP A 137 8.80 -20.39 -18.39
C ASP A 137 8.82 -21.50 -17.31
N MET A 138 8.31 -22.67 -17.68
CA MET A 138 8.18 -23.84 -16.81
C MET A 138 9.31 -24.86 -17.05
N ASP A 139 10.12 -24.67 -18.10
CA ASP A 139 11.19 -25.58 -18.50
C ASP A 139 12.53 -25.22 -17.85
N THR A 140 12.82 -23.92 -17.75
CA THR A 140 14.12 -23.41 -17.31
C THR A 140 14.32 -23.62 -15.81
N ALA A 141 15.41 -24.29 -15.41
CA ALA A 141 15.89 -24.38 -14.03
C ALA A 141 14.85 -24.80 -12.96
N GLY A 142 13.85 -25.63 -13.34
CA GLY A 142 12.78 -26.10 -12.44
C GLY A 142 11.43 -25.41 -12.63
N GLY A 143 11.35 -24.39 -13.49
CA GLY A 143 10.13 -23.69 -13.86
C GLY A 143 9.67 -22.62 -12.87
N GLY A 144 8.44 -22.15 -13.02
CA GLY A 144 7.83 -21.12 -12.17
C GLY A 144 8.26 -19.69 -12.50
N TRP A 145 9.08 -19.52 -13.55
CA TRP A 145 9.67 -18.23 -13.88
C TRP A 145 8.68 -17.34 -14.64
N THR A 146 8.45 -16.15 -14.12
CA THR A 146 7.71 -15.09 -14.82
C THR A 146 8.70 -14.31 -15.70
N VAL A 147 8.46 -14.21 -17.01
CA VAL A 147 9.36 -13.51 -17.94
C VAL A 147 8.98 -12.03 -18.02
N LEU A 148 9.94 -11.14 -17.69
CA LEU A 148 9.79 -9.68 -17.75
C LEU A 148 10.16 -9.10 -19.10
N GLN A 149 11.09 -9.76 -19.78
CA GLN A 149 11.82 -9.22 -20.92
C GLN A 149 12.21 -10.38 -21.82
N ARG A 150 11.97 -10.26 -23.12
CA ARG A 150 12.52 -11.17 -24.13
C ARG A 150 13.08 -10.37 -25.31
N ARG A 151 14.33 -10.63 -25.72
CA ARG A 151 14.95 -10.11 -26.97
C ARG A 151 15.23 -11.23 -27.96
N GLY A 152 15.30 -10.89 -29.24
CA GLY A 152 15.87 -11.74 -30.28
C GLY A 152 15.50 -11.29 -31.69
N ASP A 153 15.94 -12.02 -32.70
CA ASP A 153 15.47 -11.78 -34.06
C ASP A 153 14.05 -12.33 -34.26
N PHE A 154 13.08 -11.42 -34.18
CA PHE A 154 11.66 -11.67 -34.41
C PHE A 154 11.10 -10.77 -35.53
N GLY A 155 11.96 -10.23 -36.41
CA GLY A 155 11.58 -9.33 -37.51
C GLY A 155 11.28 -7.87 -37.11
N ASN A 156 11.55 -7.49 -35.86
CA ASN A 156 11.42 -6.10 -35.40
C ASN A 156 12.55 -5.20 -35.91
N ALA A 157 12.29 -3.89 -35.95
CA ALA A 157 13.29 -2.88 -36.23
C ALA A 157 14.42 -2.86 -35.16
N GLN A 158 15.64 -2.54 -35.58
CA GLN A 158 16.84 -2.47 -34.74
C GLN A 158 16.65 -1.67 -33.44
N ASN A 159 15.88 -0.57 -33.52
CA ASN A 159 15.57 0.37 -32.45
C ASN A 159 14.21 0.12 -31.78
N TYR A 160 13.62 -1.08 -31.88
CA TYR A 160 12.28 -1.36 -31.35
C TYR A 160 12.10 -1.07 -29.84
N PHE A 161 13.18 -1.21 -29.06
CA PHE A 161 13.22 -0.88 -27.62
C PHE A 161 13.55 0.59 -27.33
N ASP A 162 13.78 1.44 -28.33
CA ASP A 162 13.97 2.89 -28.17
C ASP A 162 12.62 3.59 -27.89
N LYS A 163 12.08 3.30 -26.71
CA LYS A 163 10.75 3.65 -26.24
C LYS A 163 10.78 4.79 -25.21
N ASN A 164 9.61 5.36 -24.90
CA ASN A 164 9.48 6.47 -23.96
C ASN A 164 9.16 6.00 -22.52
N TRP A 165 9.05 6.92 -21.55
CA TRP A 165 8.72 6.57 -20.16
C TRP A 165 7.38 5.84 -20.02
N ALA A 166 6.35 6.26 -20.74
CA ALA A 166 5.01 5.66 -20.68
C ALA A 166 4.97 4.25 -21.30
N ASP A 167 5.64 4.02 -22.43
CA ASP A 167 5.86 2.68 -23.01
C ASP A 167 6.54 1.78 -21.98
N TYR A 168 7.60 2.25 -21.33
CA TYR A 168 8.36 1.45 -20.34
C TYR A 168 7.61 1.23 -19.03
N LYS A 169 6.75 2.17 -18.62
CA LYS A 169 5.86 2.09 -17.47
C LYS A 169 4.80 1.00 -17.64
N HIS A 170 4.08 1.01 -18.76
CA HIS A 170 2.95 0.10 -19.00
C HIS A 170 3.34 -1.21 -19.67
N GLY A 171 4.48 -1.25 -20.36
CA GLY A 171 4.94 -2.42 -21.12
C GLY A 171 4.59 -2.35 -22.59
N PHE A 172 5.30 -3.14 -23.41
CA PHE A 172 5.13 -3.17 -24.86
C PHE A 172 5.59 -4.49 -25.48
N GLY A 173 5.00 -4.86 -26.61
CA GLY A 173 5.40 -5.99 -27.44
C GLY A 173 4.48 -7.20 -27.36
N ASN A 174 5.04 -8.39 -27.54
CA ASN A 174 4.30 -9.63 -27.60
C ASN A 174 4.97 -10.69 -26.70
N LEU A 175 4.23 -11.22 -25.73
CA LEU A 175 4.72 -12.16 -24.71
C LEU A 175 5.38 -13.43 -25.31
N LYS A 176 5.04 -13.83 -26.54
CA LYS A 176 5.64 -14.98 -27.23
C LYS A 176 6.85 -14.60 -28.11
N ARG A 177 7.11 -13.31 -28.35
CA ARG A 177 8.22 -12.75 -29.16
C ARG A 177 9.06 -11.77 -28.32
N GLU A 178 9.45 -10.60 -28.85
CA GLU A 178 10.07 -9.55 -28.03
C GLU A 178 9.04 -8.73 -27.25
N PHE A 179 9.34 -8.45 -25.99
CA PHE A 179 8.55 -7.57 -25.13
C PHE A 179 9.33 -7.02 -23.93
N TRP A 180 8.74 -6.00 -23.29
CA TRP A 180 9.02 -5.54 -21.92
C TRP A 180 7.69 -5.54 -21.14
N LEU A 181 7.64 -6.14 -19.96
CA LEU A 181 6.38 -6.34 -19.22
C LEU A 181 5.77 -5.04 -18.65
N GLY A 182 6.58 -3.99 -18.48
CA GLY A 182 6.16 -2.72 -17.91
C GLY A 182 6.65 -2.54 -16.47
N ASN A 183 7.20 -1.37 -16.14
CA ASN A 183 7.80 -1.10 -14.84
C ASN A 183 6.78 -1.07 -13.70
N ASP A 184 5.52 -0.69 -13.94
CA ASP A 184 4.46 -0.82 -12.91
C ASP A 184 4.19 -2.30 -12.58
N ASN A 185 4.20 -3.17 -13.60
CA ASN A 185 4.02 -4.61 -13.44
C ASN A 185 5.25 -5.23 -12.74
N ILE A 186 6.47 -4.86 -13.13
CA ILE A 186 7.70 -5.30 -12.45
C ILE A 186 7.70 -4.84 -10.99
N PHE A 187 7.30 -3.60 -10.69
CA PHE A 187 7.18 -3.11 -9.32
C PHE A 187 6.16 -3.95 -8.52
N ALA A 188 4.96 -4.13 -9.06
CA ALA A 188 3.89 -4.86 -8.39
C ALA A 188 4.32 -6.29 -8.02
N ILE A 189 4.90 -7.04 -8.97
CA ILE A 189 5.27 -8.44 -8.72
C ILE A 189 6.58 -8.54 -7.92
N THR A 190 7.53 -7.60 -8.00
CA THR A 190 8.77 -7.69 -7.20
C THR A 190 8.62 -7.22 -5.75
N ASN A 191 7.56 -6.48 -5.41
CA ASN A 191 7.33 -6.00 -4.04
C ASN A 191 6.37 -6.91 -3.24
N GLN A 192 5.57 -7.77 -3.87
CA GLN A 192 4.64 -8.70 -3.20
C GLN A 192 5.29 -9.90 -2.48
N GLY A 193 6.63 -9.98 -2.48
CA GLY A 193 7.40 -11.09 -1.93
C GLY A 193 8.91 -10.91 -2.17
N GLN A 194 9.73 -11.89 -1.81
CA GLN A 194 11.13 -11.94 -2.22
C GLN A 194 11.23 -12.72 -3.54
N TYR A 195 11.99 -12.19 -4.50
CA TYR A 195 12.14 -12.77 -5.82
C TYR A 195 13.60 -12.78 -6.27
N SER A 196 14.02 -13.92 -6.84
CA SER A 196 15.31 -14.08 -7.52
C SER A 196 15.13 -13.77 -9.00
N VAL A 197 16.05 -13.04 -9.63
CA VAL A 197 16.04 -12.77 -11.08
C VAL A 197 17.15 -13.54 -11.79
N ARG A 198 16.86 -14.00 -12.99
CA ARG A 198 17.73 -14.78 -13.87
C ARG A 198 17.77 -14.14 -15.26
N PHE A 199 18.97 -14.03 -15.82
CA PHE A 199 19.23 -13.53 -17.16
C PHE A 199 19.82 -14.65 -18.00
N ASP A 200 19.01 -15.28 -18.85
CA ASP A 200 19.49 -16.27 -19.84
C ASP A 200 19.89 -15.56 -21.14
N MET A 201 21.07 -15.88 -21.66
CA MET A 201 21.69 -15.24 -22.82
C MET A 201 22.25 -16.28 -23.80
N LYS A 202 22.14 -16.02 -25.10
CA LYS A 202 22.71 -16.87 -26.16
C LYS A 202 23.33 -16.03 -27.27
N ASN A 203 24.60 -16.27 -27.60
CA ASN A 203 25.33 -15.53 -28.63
C ASN A 203 25.04 -16.06 -30.06
N LYS A 204 25.71 -15.49 -31.08
CA LYS A 204 25.52 -15.87 -32.49
C LYS A 204 26.05 -17.28 -32.81
N GLU A 205 27.12 -17.71 -32.16
CA GLU A 205 27.68 -19.08 -32.23
C GLU A 205 26.75 -20.13 -31.58
N GLY A 206 25.80 -19.68 -30.75
CA GLY A 206 24.89 -20.54 -30.00
C GLY A 206 25.40 -20.97 -28.62
N LYS A 207 26.58 -20.50 -28.20
CA LYS A 207 27.04 -20.56 -26.81
C LYS A 207 26.00 -19.85 -25.95
N SER A 208 25.61 -20.49 -24.85
CA SER A 208 24.60 -19.98 -23.93
C SER A 208 25.22 -19.76 -22.55
N ALA A 209 24.73 -18.79 -21.80
CA ALA A 209 25.19 -18.44 -20.47
C ALA A 209 24.04 -17.84 -19.65
N PHE A 210 24.21 -17.80 -18.32
CA PHE A 210 23.25 -17.18 -17.43
C PHE A 210 23.89 -16.47 -16.24
N SER A 211 23.17 -15.49 -15.71
CA SER A 211 23.44 -14.81 -14.42
C SER A 211 22.16 -14.84 -13.59
N VAL A 212 22.29 -14.92 -12.26
CA VAL A 212 21.20 -14.94 -11.27
C VAL A 212 21.54 -13.97 -10.14
N TYR A 213 20.53 -13.35 -9.54
CA TYR A 213 20.64 -12.57 -8.30
C TYR A 213 19.49 -13.02 -7.38
N GLU A 214 19.79 -13.53 -6.18
CA GLU A 214 18.74 -14.11 -5.31
C GLU A 214 17.82 -13.06 -4.66
N THR A 215 18.24 -11.80 -4.66
CA THR A 215 17.37 -10.67 -4.33
C THR A 215 17.29 -9.72 -5.52
N PHE A 216 16.11 -9.58 -6.11
CA PHE A 216 15.78 -8.57 -7.12
C PHE A 216 14.45 -7.89 -6.82
N TRP A 217 14.46 -6.56 -6.82
CA TRP A 217 13.25 -5.75 -6.86
C TRP A 217 13.53 -4.35 -7.43
N ILE A 218 12.45 -3.63 -7.72
CA ILE A 218 12.52 -2.21 -8.11
C ILE A 218 11.63 -1.36 -7.22
N GLU A 219 12.03 -0.10 -7.03
CA GLU A 219 11.21 0.90 -6.36
C GLU A 219 10.03 1.38 -7.24
N GLU A 220 9.12 2.19 -6.68
CA GLU A 220 7.99 2.74 -7.45
C GLU A 220 8.38 3.90 -8.40
N GLU A 221 7.41 4.43 -9.13
CA GLU A 221 7.59 5.55 -10.06
C GLU A 221 8.11 6.83 -9.40
N SER A 222 7.72 7.13 -8.15
CA SER A 222 8.23 8.31 -7.42
C SER A 222 9.76 8.25 -7.21
N LYS A 223 10.30 7.03 -7.14
CA LYS A 223 11.71 6.67 -7.01
C LYS A 223 12.35 6.27 -8.34
N LYS A 224 11.68 6.61 -9.45
CA LYS A 224 12.13 6.37 -10.83
C LYS A 224 12.49 4.90 -11.10
N TYR A 225 11.74 3.96 -10.52
CA TYR A 225 11.93 2.52 -10.71
C TYR A 225 13.35 2.04 -10.40
N LYS A 226 13.99 2.61 -9.37
CA LYS A 226 15.37 2.31 -8.99
C LYS A 226 15.59 0.82 -8.73
N LEU A 227 16.72 0.31 -9.24
CA LEU A 227 17.08 -1.11 -9.20
C LEU A 227 17.72 -1.52 -7.87
N HIS A 228 17.29 -2.66 -7.34
CA HIS A 228 17.93 -3.32 -6.20
C HIS A 228 18.28 -4.77 -6.56
N LEU A 229 19.57 -5.10 -6.45
CA LEU A 229 20.14 -6.44 -6.69
C LEU A 229 21.08 -6.85 -5.54
N GLN A 230 21.05 -8.12 -5.13
CA GLN A 230 22.03 -8.74 -4.21
C GLN A 230 22.26 -10.21 -4.61
N ASP A 231 23.31 -10.82 -4.05
CA ASP A 231 23.56 -12.28 -4.10
C ASP A 231 23.71 -12.83 -5.53
N HIS A 232 24.69 -12.30 -6.28
CA HIS A 232 24.97 -12.74 -7.66
C HIS A 232 25.59 -14.14 -7.74
N SER A 233 25.07 -14.97 -8.66
CA SER A 233 25.66 -16.23 -9.10
C SER A 233 25.47 -16.44 -10.61
N GLY A 234 26.11 -17.45 -11.22
CA GLY A 234 25.89 -17.76 -12.63
C GLY A 234 27.05 -18.44 -13.34
N SER A 235 26.94 -18.54 -14.66
CA SER A 235 27.99 -19.07 -15.55
C SER A 235 28.84 -17.97 -16.20
N VAL A 236 28.59 -16.70 -15.88
CA VAL A 236 29.32 -15.51 -16.33
C VAL A 236 29.45 -14.51 -15.18
N GLY A 237 30.38 -13.57 -15.30
CA GLY A 237 30.55 -12.51 -14.30
C GLY A 237 29.35 -11.55 -14.24
N ASP A 238 29.28 -10.81 -13.13
CA ASP A 238 28.28 -9.79 -12.86
C ASP A 238 28.43 -8.61 -13.83
N ALA A 239 27.31 -8.17 -14.43
CA ALA A 239 27.26 -6.98 -15.28
C ALA A 239 26.35 -5.86 -14.72
N LEU A 240 25.65 -6.10 -13.62
CA LEU A 240 24.63 -5.23 -13.04
C LEU A 240 24.98 -4.70 -11.64
N GLU A 241 26.01 -5.19 -10.96
CA GLU A 241 26.57 -4.55 -9.76
C GLU A 241 26.79 -3.02 -9.96
N PRO A 242 27.39 -2.53 -11.07
CA PRO A 242 27.51 -1.09 -11.32
C PRO A 242 26.16 -0.37 -11.60
N HIS A 243 25.13 -1.13 -11.98
CA HIS A 243 23.77 -0.67 -12.24
C HIS A 243 22.87 -0.72 -10.99
N ASN A 244 23.35 -1.30 -9.89
CA ASN A 244 22.63 -1.38 -8.63
C ASN A 244 22.42 0.04 -8.03
N LEU A 245 21.27 0.24 -7.41
CA LEU A 245 20.80 1.50 -6.83
C LEU A 245 20.69 2.68 -7.84
N LYS A 246 20.74 2.41 -9.16
CA LYS A 246 20.50 3.43 -10.20
C LYS A 246 19.03 3.55 -10.52
N GLU A 247 18.62 4.74 -10.92
CA GLU A 247 17.27 5.05 -11.40
C GLU A 247 17.12 4.57 -12.85
N PHE A 248 15.90 4.19 -13.26
CA PHE A 248 15.63 3.76 -14.63
C PHE A 248 15.68 4.97 -15.56
N TYR A 249 16.38 4.88 -16.68
CA TYR A 249 16.47 5.93 -17.69
C TYR A 249 15.45 5.74 -18.80
N THR A 250 14.99 6.84 -19.40
CA THR A 250 14.47 6.88 -20.78
C THR A 250 14.94 8.18 -21.46
N LYS A 251 14.83 8.26 -22.79
CA LYS A 251 15.26 9.43 -23.57
C LYS A 251 14.50 10.72 -23.24
N ASP A 252 13.23 10.58 -22.88
CA ASP A 252 12.30 11.65 -22.49
C ASP A 252 12.33 11.94 -20.98
N GLN A 253 12.64 10.95 -20.14
CA GLN A 253 12.92 11.16 -18.72
C GLN A 253 14.36 10.75 -18.35
N PRO A 254 15.36 11.64 -18.62
CA PRO A 254 16.77 11.33 -18.46
C PRO A 254 17.23 11.41 -17.00
N ASN A 255 16.89 10.41 -16.19
CA ASN A 255 17.28 10.27 -14.78
C ASN A 255 18.78 9.87 -14.62
N ILE A 256 19.68 10.53 -15.36
CA ILE A 256 21.11 10.20 -15.40
C ILE A 256 21.86 10.98 -14.29
N PRO A 257 22.80 10.37 -13.54
CA PRO A 257 23.73 11.07 -12.66
C PRO A 257 24.49 12.20 -13.37
N SER A 258 24.65 13.34 -12.70
CA SER A 258 25.19 14.59 -13.27
C SER A 258 26.65 14.53 -13.74
N ASN A 259 27.38 13.49 -13.39
CA ASN A 259 28.76 13.23 -13.82
C ASN A 259 28.86 12.38 -15.11
N VAL A 260 27.75 11.83 -15.62
CA VAL A 260 27.70 11.23 -16.96
C VAL A 260 27.61 12.37 -17.98
N LYS A 261 28.45 12.34 -19.03
CA LYS A 261 28.41 13.33 -20.10
C LYS A 261 27.08 13.23 -20.86
N LYS A 262 26.34 14.34 -20.97
CA LYS A 262 25.16 14.44 -21.85
C LYS A 262 25.51 14.14 -23.31
N ASP A 263 26.74 14.46 -23.71
CA ASP A 263 27.34 14.21 -25.02
C ASP A 263 28.09 12.87 -25.09
N GLY A 264 27.82 11.94 -24.17
CA GLY A 264 28.37 10.58 -24.16
C GLY A 264 27.83 9.70 -25.29
N PRO A 265 28.29 8.44 -25.40
CA PRO A 265 27.74 7.48 -26.34
C PRO A 265 26.24 7.31 -26.09
N ARG A 266 25.41 7.63 -27.09
CA ARG A 266 23.95 7.73 -26.90
C ARG A 266 23.39 6.44 -26.29
N HIS A 267 22.86 6.55 -25.07
CA HIS A 267 22.05 5.52 -24.46
C HIS A 267 20.86 5.19 -25.37
N THR A 268 20.61 3.89 -25.59
CA THR A 268 19.52 3.39 -26.44
C THR A 268 18.65 2.42 -25.66
N GLY A 269 17.33 2.62 -25.78
CA GLY A 269 16.36 1.98 -24.89
C GLY A 269 16.39 2.52 -23.46
N GLY A 270 15.43 2.07 -22.66
CA GLY A 270 15.34 2.40 -21.24
C GLY A 270 16.09 1.38 -20.40
N TRP A 271 16.96 1.83 -19.49
CA TRP A 271 17.81 0.95 -18.68
C TRP A 271 18.32 1.66 -17.41
N TRP A 272 18.82 0.90 -16.43
CA TRP A 272 19.42 1.45 -15.21
C TRP A 272 20.86 1.92 -15.42
N PHE A 273 21.08 2.93 -16.27
CA PHE A 273 22.44 3.32 -16.70
C PHE A 273 23.34 3.84 -15.56
N ASN A 274 24.64 3.59 -15.70
CA ASN A 274 25.69 4.10 -14.82
C ASN A 274 26.91 4.57 -15.65
N ILE A 275 27.95 5.09 -15.00
CA ILE A 275 29.16 5.63 -15.66
C ILE A 275 29.98 4.61 -16.44
N PHE A 276 29.82 3.31 -16.17
CA PHE A 276 30.46 2.20 -16.88
C PHE A 276 29.41 1.42 -17.67
N PRO A 277 29.53 1.29 -19.01
CA PRO A 277 28.59 0.51 -19.81
C PRO A 277 28.89 -1.00 -19.65
N SER A 278 28.59 -1.58 -18.48
CA SER A 278 28.74 -3.02 -18.20
C SER A 278 27.58 -3.86 -18.74
N SER A 279 26.36 -3.30 -18.78
CA SER A 279 25.17 -3.93 -19.34
C SER A 279 24.26 -2.92 -20.04
N ASN A 280 23.65 -3.33 -21.16
CA ASN A 280 22.44 -2.73 -21.69
C ASN A 280 21.62 -3.79 -22.42
N LEU A 281 20.58 -4.32 -21.77
CA LEU A 281 19.76 -5.39 -22.34
C LEU A 281 18.64 -4.86 -23.26
N ASN A 282 18.35 -3.57 -23.14
CA ASN A 282 17.33 -2.87 -23.92
C ASN A 282 17.92 -2.07 -25.10
N GLY A 283 19.23 -2.19 -25.36
CA GLY A 283 19.92 -1.56 -26.48
C GLY A 283 19.49 -2.04 -27.87
N LEU A 284 20.14 -1.48 -28.89
CA LEU A 284 19.85 -1.78 -30.31
C LEU A 284 20.09 -3.26 -30.62
N ASN A 285 19.11 -3.91 -31.24
CA ASN A 285 19.22 -5.31 -31.69
C ASN A 285 19.70 -5.36 -33.14
N ASN A 286 20.92 -5.84 -33.35
CA ASN A 286 21.56 -5.92 -34.66
C ASN A 286 21.33 -7.26 -35.40
N HIS A 287 20.53 -8.20 -34.87
CA HIS A 287 20.21 -9.49 -35.50
C HIS A 287 21.41 -10.35 -35.96
N GLY A 288 22.59 -10.12 -35.34
CA GLY A 288 23.85 -10.79 -35.69
C GLY A 288 24.92 -9.90 -36.35
N ALA A 289 24.59 -8.67 -36.75
CA ALA A 289 25.51 -7.76 -37.44
C ALA A 289 26.46 -6.98 -36.50
N PRO A 290 27.71 -6.68 -36.91
CA PRO A 290 28.60 -5.79 -36.15
C PRO A 290 28.00 -4.38 -35.96
N HIS A 291 28.16 -3.81 -34.77
CA HIS A 291 27.81 -2.40 -34.52
C HIS A 291 28.96 -1.47 -34.93
N LYS A 292 28.62 -0.29 -35.50
CA LYS A 292 29.59 0.81 -35.67
C LYS A 292 29.92 1.50 -34.33
N ASN A 293 28.92 1.64 -33.47
CA ASN A 293 29.04 2.13 -32.09
C ASN A 293 28.61 1.00 -31.14
N ILE A 294 29.58 0.27 -30.59
CA ILE A 294 29.31 -1.02 -29.93
C ILE A 294 28.64 -0.85 -28.55
N GLU A 295 28.83 0.31 -27.93
CA GLU A 295 28.18 0.77 -26.69
C GLU A 295 26.66 1.01 -26.83
N GLN A 296 26.12 1.00 -28.06
CA GLN A 296 24.70 1.23 -28.36
C GLN A 296 23.90 -0.07 -28.56
N GLY A 297 24.57 -1.23 -28.55
CA GLY A 297 23.95 -2.54 -28.78
C GLY A 297 23.37 -3.21 -27.52
N MET A 298 22.72 -4.34 -27.72
CA MET A 298 22.43 -5.28 -26.62
C MET A 298 23.74 -5.86 -26.08
N ALA A 299 24.06 -5.65 -24.80
CA ALA A 299 25.36 -6.00 -24.24
C ALA A 299 25.30 -6.53 -22.80
N TRP A 300 26.11 -7.56 -22.51
CA TRP A 300 26.48 -8.03 -21.16
C TRP A 300 28.00 -8.24 -21.16
N ASN A 301 28.79 -7.33 -20.58
CA ASN A 301 30.24 -7.31 -20.82
C ASN A 301 30.99 -8.60 -20.46
N PRO A 302 30.70 -9.29 -19.34
CA PRO A 302 31.27 -10.62 -19.03
C PRO A 302 30.90 -11.74 -20.02
N PHE A 303 30.04 -11.47 -21.01
CA PHE A 303 29.59 -12.40 -22.05
C PHE A 303 29.70 -11.73 -23.45
N GLY A 304 30.92 -11.40 -23.86
CA GLY A 304 31.22 -10.95 -25.24
C GLY A 304 31.67 -9.50 -25.44
N ARG A 305 32.06 -8.79 -24.36
CA ARG A 305 32.60 -7.41 -24.30
C ARG A 305 32.99 -6.77 -25.64
N PHE A 306 32.05 -6.05 -26.26
CA PHE A 306 32.24 -5.21 -27.45
C PHE A 306 32.98 -5.85 -28.66
N GLN A 307 33.11 -7.18 -28.77
CA GLN A 307 33.79 -7.83 -29.91
C GLN A 307 32.90 -8.88 -30.61
N THR A 308 31.78 -8.43 -31.14
CA THR A 308 30.95 -9.16 -32.12
C THR A 308 30.35 -10.52 -31.69
N GLU A 309 30.29 -10.85 -30.40
CA GLU A 309 29.39 -11.90 -29.90
C GLU A 309 27.95 -11.35 -29.78
N ILE A 310 27.25 -11.13 -30.90
CA ILE A 310 25.89 -10.57 -30.87
C ILE A 310 24.95 -11.57 -30.18
N MET A 311 24.23 -11.12 -29.14
CA MET A 311 23.18 -11.90 -28.48
C MET A 311 21.97 -12.12 -29.40
N ARG A 312 21.63 -13.38 -29.65
CA ARG A 312 20.51 -13.84 -30.52
C ARG A 312 19.20 -14.04 -29.77
N LYS A 313 19.26 -14.49 -28.52
CA LYS A 313 18.12 -14.59 -27.61
C LYS A 313 18.60 -14.13 -26.25
N MET A 314 17.72 -13.41 -25.55
CA MET A 314 17.87 -13.10 -24.16
C MET A 314 16.51 -13.14 -23.47
N SER A 315 16.47 -13.52 -22.19
CA SER A 315 15.27 -13.39 -21.38
C SER A 315 15.62 -13.03 -19.94
N MET A 316 14.89 -12.07 -19.38
CA MET A 316 14.89 -11.74 -17.95
C MET A 316 13.71 -12.46 -17.32
N LEU A 317 14.00 -13.37 -16.41
CA LEU A 317 13.08 -14.27 -15.73
C LEU A 317 13.15 -13.98 -14.23
N PHE A 318 12.06 -14.11 -13.49
CA PHE A 318 12.12 -14.08 -12.02
C PHE A 318 11.13 -15.06 -11.37
N VAL A 319 11.48 -15.56 -10.19
CA VAL A 319 10.75 -16.57 -9.42
C VAL A 319 10.81 -16.23 -7.93
N VAL A 320 9.84 -16.67 -7.14
CA VAL A 320 9.86 -16.45 -5.68
C VAL A 320 11.14 -17.08 -5.10
N THR A 321 11.91 -16.34 -4.32
CA THR A 321 13.16 -16.83 -3.70
C THR A 321 12.85 -17.96 -2.72
N LEU A 322 12.97 -19.20 -3.17
CA LEU A 322 12.95 -20.37 -2.29
C LEU A 322 14.34 -20.56 -1.70
N LEU A 323 14.48 -20.38 -0.38
CA LEU A 323 15.74 -20.59 0.36
C LEU A 323 16.14 -22.07 0.34
N LEU A 324 16.77 -22.51 -0.75
CA LEU A 324 17.37 -23.82 -0.89
C LEU A 324 18.72 -23.83 -0.16
N VAL A 325 18.77 -24.48 1.00
CA VAL A 325 20.00 -24.66 1.77
C VAL A 325 20.93 -25.63 1.02
N SER A 326 21.82 -25.08 0.20
CA SER A 326 22.76 -25.86 -0.60
C SER A 326 23.86 -26.48 0.27
N SER A 327 23.71 -27.78 0.55
CA SER A 327 24.78 -28.70 0.97
C SER A 327 25.68 -28.25 2.13
N ILE A 328 25.23 -28.51 3.37
CA ILE A 328 26.15 -28.94 4.43
C ILE A 328 26.27 -30.47 4.31
N SER A 329 27.49 -31.01 4.26
CA SER A 329 27.68 -32.46 4.22
C SER A 329 27.36 -33.09 5.58
N ALA A 330 26.77 -34.29 5.57
CA ALA A 330 26.39 -35.01 6.80
C ALA A 330 27.57 -35.33 7.74
N SER A 331 28.81 -35.14 7.28
CA SER A 331 30.06 -35.37 8.01
C SER A 331 30.44 -34.30 9.05
N VAL A 332 29.61 -33.28 9.28
CA VAL A 332 29.91 -32.15 10.19
C VAL A 332 29.11 -32.22 11.51
N LEU A 333 27.97 -32.92 11.53
CA LEU A 333 27.08 -32.96 12.71
C LEU A 333 27.61 -33.88 13.82
N ASP A 334 28.17 -35.05 13.47
CA ASP A 334 28.66 -36.09 14.41
C ASP A 334 29.83 -35.66 15.32
N ARG A 335 30.31 -34.42 15.23
CA ARG A 335 31.35 -33.84 16.09
C ARG A 335 30.90 -32.67 16.98
N ALA A 336 29.60 -32.34 16.99
CA ALA A 336 29.06 -31.29 17.85
C ALA A 336 28.56 -31.79 19.21
N GLU A 337 28.11 -33.05 19.31
CA GLU A 337 27.38 -33.52 20.49
C GLU A 337 28.25 -33.82 21.72
N GLU A 338 29.52 -34.22 21.53
CA GLU A 338 30.41 -34.68 22.63
C GLU A 338 30.82 -33.56 23.61
N VAL A 339 30.62 -32.27 23.25
CA VAL A 339 31.00 -31.12 24.08
C VAL A 339 29.81 -30.50 24.84
N SER A 340 28.57 -30.80 24.44
CA SER A 340 27.39 -30.09 24.96
C SER A 340 26.87 -30.59 26.32
N SER A 341 27.46 -31.63 26.90
CA SER A 341 26.89 -32.35 28.07
C SER A 341 27.10 -31.67 29.44
N LYS A 342 27.52 -30.39 29.50
CA LYS A 342 28.03 -29.75 30.73
C LYS A 342 27.51 -28.36 31.09
N PHE A 343 26.64 -27.73 30.30
CA PHE A 343 26.03 -26.45 30.68
C PHE A 343 24.52 -26.44 30.44
N THR A 344 23.77 -26.43 31.54
CA THR A 344 22.32 -26.26 31.56
C THR A 344 21.97 -24.81 31.93
N PHE A 345 21.49 -24.04 30.96
CA PHE A 345 20.71 -22.83 31.20
C PHE A 345 19.44 -22.88 30.35
N SER A 346 18.32 -22.44 30.92
CA SER A 346 16.98 -22.58 30.33
C SER A 346 16.51 -21.26 29.73
N GLU A 347 16.68 -21.10 28.42
CA GLU A 347 15.98 -20.09 27.64
C GLU A 347 15.26 -20.76 26.46
N ALA A 348 14.02 -20.35 26.20
CA ALA A 348 13.21 -20.91 25.13
C ALA A 348 13.69 -20.37 23.78
N SER A 349 14.30 -21.24 22.96
CA SER A 349 14.76 -20.90 21.62
C SER A 349 13.74 -21.36 20.57
N ASP A 350 13.00 -20.41 20.00
CA ASP A 350 12.17 -20.65 18.82
C ASP A 350 13.03 -21.01 17.61
N LYS A 351 13.22 -22.32 17.39
CA LYS A 351 13.78 -22.86 16.14
C LYS A 351 12.74 -22.79 15.02
N ALA A 352 12.40 -21.57 14.61
CA ALA A 352 11.63 -21.32 13.40
C ALA A 352 12.46 -21.70 12.17
N GLU A 353 12.28 -22.92 11.66
CA GLU A 353 12.81 -23.34 10.37
C GLU A 353 12.37 -22.34 9.27
N PRO A 354 13.24 -22.01 8.28
CA PRO A 354 12.85 -21.23 7.12
C PRO A 354 11.93 -22.06 6.21
N THR A 355 10.66 -22.16 6.61
CA THR A 355 9.70 -23.10 6.04
C THR A 355 9.33 -22.69 4.62
N LYS A 356 9.57 -23.60 3.67
CA LYS A 356 9.19 -23.49 2.25
C LYS A 356 7.77 -22.91 2.12
N CYS A 357 7.65 -21.73 1.48
CA CYS A 357 6.43 -20.93 1.48
C CYS A 357 5.29 -21.54 0.63
N LYS A 358 4.70 -22.67 1.06
CA LYS A 358 3.47 -23.24 0.46
C LYS A 358 2.32 -22.23 0.64
N LYS A 359 2.11 -21.38 -0.36
CA LYS A 359 1.48 -20.05 -0.18
C LYS A 359 -0.02 -19.98 -0.47
N HIS A 360 -0.62 -21.04 -0.98
CA HIS A 360 -1.96 -21.00 -1.57
C HIS A 360 -3.16 -20.91 -0.59
N HIS A 361 -2.96 -21.06 0.73
CA HIS A 361 -4.07 -21.16 1.70
C HIS A 361 -3.83 -20.38 3.01
N ARG A 362 -3.03 -19.31 2.97
CA ARG A 362 -2.75 -18.47 4.16
C ARG A 362 -3.31 -17.06 3.96
N PRO A 363 -4.18 -16.57 4.86
CA PRO A 363 -4.82 -15.27 4.70
C PRO A 363 -3.82 -14.13 4.86
N ILE A 364 -3.96 -13.09 4.04
CA ILE A 364 -3.01 -11.97 3.98
C ILE A 364 -3.36 -10.82 4.95
N ASP A 365 -4.58 -10.83 5.48
CA ASP A 365 -5.17 -9.85 6.41
C ASP A 365 -6.39 -10.44 7.15
N CYS A 366 -7.06 -9.64 7.98
CA CYS A 366 -8.26 -10.06 8.71
C CYS A 366 -9.51 -10.23 7.84
N GLN A 367 -9.58 -9.60 6.66
CA GLN A 367 -10.70 -9.79 5.73
C GLN A 367 -10.67 -11.21 5.16
N GLU A 368 -9.50 -11.68 4.73
CA GLU A 368 -9.34 -13.08 4.29
C GLU A 368 -9.53 -14.08 5.44
N ILE A 369 -9.26 -13.73 6.70
CA ILE A 369 -9.60 -14.57 7.87
C ILE A 369 -11.13 -14.72 8.03
N MET A 370 -11.87 -13.61 7.92
CA MET A 370 -13.34 -13.61 7.96
C MET A 370 -13.96 -14.35 6.78
N GLU A 371 -13.45 -14.14 5.55
CA GLU A 371 -13.91 -14.86 4.35
C GLU A 371 -13.57 -16.37 4.40
N ASN A 372 -12.69 -16.80 5.29
CA ASN A 372 -12.44 -18.21 5.63
C ASN A 372 -13.35 -18.75 6.75
N GLY A 373 -14.32 -17.97 7.22
CA GLY A 373 -15.38 -18.38 8.15
C GLY A 373 -15.14 -18.05 9.62
N ASN A 374 -14.06 -17.34 9.97
CA ASN A 374 -13.75 -16.98 11.36
C ASN A 374 -14.35 -15.61 11.69
N THR A 375 -15.46 -15.59 12.43
CA THR A 375 -16.24 -14.36 12.70
C THR A 375 -16.11 -13.84 14.13
N GLU A 376 -15.14 -14.32 14.92
CA GLU A 376 -14.90 -13.88 16.30
C GLU A 376 -13.71 -12.91 16.36
N SER A 377 -13.87 -11.78 17.06
CA SER A 377 -12.79 -10.80 17.25
C SER A 377 -11.70 -11.33 18.19
N GLY A 378 -10.43 -11.18 17.81
CA GLY A 378 -9.32 -11.80 18.54
C GLY A 378 -7.96 -11.62 17.88
N VAL A 379 -6.94 -12.29 18.41
CA VAL A 379 -5.58 -12.30 17.83
C VAL A 379 -5.46 -13.46 16.84
N TYR A 380 -5.00 -13.16 15.63
CA TYR A 380 -4.79 -14.13 14.55
C TYR A 380 -3.42 -13.92 13.89
N SER A 381 -2.91 -14.96 13.23
CA SER A 381 -1.76 -14.86 12.32
C SER A 381 -2.22 -14.57 10.89
N ILE A 382 -1.61 -13.56 10.26
CA ILE A 382 -1.73 -13.23 8.84
C ILE A 382 -0.37 -13.36 8.12
N TRP A 383 -0.37 -13.47 6.79
CA TRP A 383 0.84 -13.57 5.96
C TRP A 383 0.84 -12.52 4.84
N PRO A 384 1.18 -11.24 5.14
CA PRO A 384 1.20 -10.18 4.15
C PRO A 384 2.14 -10.49 2.98
N ARG A 385 1.66 -10.23 1.77
CA ARG A 385 2.38 -10.34 0.50
C ARG A 385 3.29 -9.13 0.32
N SER A 386 4.42 -9.14 1.03
CA SER A 386 5.46 -8.11 0.94
C SER A 386 6.86 -8.70 0.95
N ARG A 387 7.79 -8.05 0.22
CA ARG A 387 9.25 -8.29 0.29
C ARG A 387 9.80 -8.14 1.71
N LEU A 388 9.14 -7.33 2.55
CA LEU A 388 9.54 -7.03 3.93
C LEU A 388 9.23 -8.19 4.89
N SER A 389 8.12 -8.88 4.68
CA SER A 389 7.61 -9.93 5.57
C SER A 389 8.39 -11.25 5.50
N LYS A 390 9.16 -11.49 4.43
CA LYS A 390 10.01 -12.69 4.24
C LYS A 390 9.29 -14.03 4.50
N CYS A 391 8.06 -14.15 4.01
CA CYS A 391 7.10 -15.26 4.28
C CYS A 391 6.72 -15.50 5.76
N ARG A 392 7.15 -14.67 6.71
CA ARG A 392 6.82 -14.82 8.13
C ARG A 392 5.35 -14.47 8.39
N SER A 393 4.77 -15.11 9.41
CA SER A 393 3.51 -14.67 10.00
C SER A 393 3.70 -13.34 10.72
N LEU A 394 2.64 -12.54 10.72
CA LEU A 394 2.46 -11.40 11.61
C LEU A 394 1.23 -11.67 12.47
N GLU A 395 1.34 -11.53 13.79
CA GLU A 395 0.17 -11.52 14.67
C GLU A 395 -0.50 -10.14 14.62
N VAL A 396 -1.82 -10.14 14.47
CA VAL A 396 -2.67 -8.94 14.45
C VAL A 396 -3.91 -9.17 15.30
N TYR A 397 -4.50 -8.08 15.81
CA TYR A 397 -5.86 -8.15 16.34
C TYR A 397 -6.86 -7.91 15.20
N CYS A 398 -7.75 -8.86 14.95
CA CYS A 398 -8.85 -8.73 14.01
C CYS A 398 -10.12 -8.30 14.75
N ASP A 399 -10.76 -7.23 14.26
CA ASP A 399 -12.12 -6.85 14.66
C ASP A 399 -13.10 -7.41 13.62
N MET A 400 -13.94 -8.34 14.07
CA MET A 400 -14.91 -9.06 13.25
C MET A 400 -16.35 -8.56 13.45
N GLU A 401 -16.54 -7.45 14.17
CA GLU A 401 -17.86 -6.98 14.64
C GLU A 401 -18.18 -5.55 14.22
N THR A 402 -17.18 -4.65 14.20
CA THR A 402 -17.39 -3.25 13.83
C THR A 402 -17.61 -3.12 12.33
N ALA A 403 -18.73 -2.50 11.93
CA ALA A 403 -19.05 -2.18 10.54
C ALA A 403 -18.72 -3.35 9.58
N GLY A 404 -19.39 -4.50 9.76
CA GLY A 404 -19.19 -5.70 8.94
C GLY A 404 -17.99 -6.56 9.30
N GLY A 405 -17.01 -6.05 10.06
CA GLY A 405 -15.81 -6.78 10.47
C GLY A 405 -14.75 -6.90 9.36
N GLY A 406 -13.80 -7.82 9.54
CA GLY A 406 -12.66 -8.03 8.63
C GLY A 406 -11.50 -7.04 8.85
N TRP A 407 -11.58 -6.17 9.85
CA TRP A 407 -10.63 -5.07 10.06
C TRP A 407 -9.34 -5.54 10.76
N THR A 408 -8.20 -5.01 10.32
CA THR A 408 -6.87 -5.38 10.84
C THR A 408 -6.33 -4.26 11.72
N VAL A 409 -6.52 -4.37 13.04
CA VAL A 409 -6.18 -3.27 13.97
C VAL A 409 -4.68 -3.00 13.98
N ILE A 410 -4.28 -1.79 13.58
CA ILE A 410 -2.88 -1.32 13.53
C ILE A 410 -2.48 -0.49 14.75
N GLN A 411 -3.44 0.06 15.49
CA GLN A 411 -3.21 0.79 16.74
C GLN A 411 -4.43 0.67 17.66
N ARG A 412 -4.18 0.59 18.97
CA ARG A 412 -5.22 0.68 20.01
C ARG A 412 -4.68 1.50 21.18
N ARG A 413 -5.52 2.36 21.78
CA ARG A 413 -5.28 3.11 23.03
C ARG A 413 -6.49 3.01 23.96
N GLY A 414 -6.25 3.05 25.27
CA GLY A 414 -7.31 2.99 26.29
C GLY A 414 -6.74 3.02 27.70
N ASN A 415 -7.57 2.78 28.72
CA ASN A 415 -7.07 2.52 30.07
C ASN A 415 -6.59 1.07 30.18
N TYR A 416 -5.28 0.87 30.21
CA TYR A 416 -4.65 -0.44 30.36
C TYR A 416 -3.57 -0.51 31.46
N GLY A 417 -3.39 0.59 32.21
CA GLY A 417 -2.46 0.68 33.34
C GLY A 417 -1.00 0.99 32.98
N ASN A 418 -0.70 1.32 31.72
CA ASN A 418 0.65 1.76 31.34
C ASN A 418 0.91 3.21 31.80
N ALA A 419 2.19 3.62 31.81
CA ALA A 419 2.57 5.00 32.10
C ALA A 419 2.00 6.00 31.08
N GLN A 420 1.71 7.23 31.52
CA GLN A 420 1.12 8.30 30.71
C GLN A 420 1.85 8.55 29.36
N ASN A 421 3.16 8.35 29.34
CA ASN A 421 4.05 8.52 28.19
C ASN A 421 4.38 7.20 27.46
N TYR A 422 3.59 6.14 27.61
CA TYR A 422 3.92 4.82 27.04
C TYR A 422 4.19 4.82 25.53
N PHE A 423 3.49 5.66 24.76
CA PHE A 423 3.70 5.83 23.32
C PHE A 423 4.82 6.81 22.94
N ASP A 424 5.48 7.45 23.90
CA ASP A 424 6.65 8.30 23.67
C ASP A 424 7.91 7.43 23.44
N LYS A 425 7.93 6.74 22.30
CA LYS A 425 8.96 5.76 21.89
C LYS A 425 9.84 6.26 20.74
N THR A 426 10.88 5.50 20.41
CA THR A 426 11.90 5.83 19.40
C THR A 426 11.46 5.46 17.98
N TRP A 427 12.23 5.90 16.97
CA TRP A 427 12.05 5.49 15.58
C TRP A 427 12.12 3.97 15.43
N LYS A 428 13.06 3.34 16.13
CA LYS A 428 13.24 1.87 16.14
C LYS A 428 12.00 1.15 16.66
N ASP A 429 11.40 1.68 17.73
CA ASP A 429 10.19 1.09 18.33
C ASP A 429 8.98 1.26 17.41
N TYR A 430 8.77 2.46 16.85
CA TYR A 430 7.68 2.70 15.91
C TYR A 430 7.86 1.95 14.58
N LYS A 431 9.10 1.72 14.14
CA LYS A 431 9.43 0.87 12.99
C LYS A 431 9.01 -0.59 13.22
N ALA A 432 9.41 -1.16 14.36
CA ALA A 432 9.22 -2.58 14.66
C ALA A 432 7.82 -2.93 15.19
N GLY A 433 7.16 -2.00 15.87
CA GLY A 433 5.93 -2.23 16.63
C GLY A 433 6.20 -2.46 18.13
N PHE A 434 5.19 -2.23 18.95
CA PHE A 434 5.26 -2.38 20.41
C PHE A 434 3.89 -2.51 21.06
N GLY A 435 3.82 -3.08 22.26
CA GLY A 435 2.61 -3.18 23.06
C GLY A 435 2.08 -4.60 23.18
N ASN A 436 0.77 -4.74 23.37
CA ASN A 436 0.10 -6.04 23.41
C ASN A 436 -1.20 -5.96 22.61
N LEU A 437 -1.43 -6.91 21.71
CA LEU A 437 -2.56 -6.89 20.77
C LEU A 437 -3.94 -6.91 21.45
N ASN A 438 -4.03 -7.40 22.69
CA ASN A 438 -5.25 -7.40 23.53
C ASN A 438 -5.35 -6.17 24.45
N ARG A 439 -4.44 -5.20 24.34
CA ARG A 439 -4.38 -3.93 25.11
C ARG A 439 -3.97 -2.79 24.18
N GLU A 440 -3.26 -1.75 24.65
CA GLU A 440 -2.70 -0.74 23.76
C GLU A 440 -1.43 -1.22 23.05
N PHE A 441 -1.32 -0.90 21.76
CA PHE A 441 -0.19 -1.27 20.89
C PHE A 441 -0.08 -0.36 19.66
N TRP A 442 1.08 -0.40 19.02
CA TRP A 442 1.34 0.06 17.66
C TRP A 442 1.89 -1.11 16.86
N LEU A 443 1.29 -1.44 15.72
CA LEU A 443 1.64 -2.65 14.95
C LEU A 443 3.05 -2.60 14.32
N GLY A 444 3.61 -1.39 14.13
CA GLY A 444 4.93 -1.19 13.54
C GLY A 444 4.86 -0.71 12.09
N ASN A 445 5.65 0.30 11.75
CA ASN A 445 5.57 0.95 10.44
C ASN A 445 5.94 0.00 9.30
N GLU A 446 6.89 -0.92 9.48
CA GLU A 446 7.24 -1.93 8.47
C GLU A 446 6.09 -2.94 8.23
N ASN A 447 5.31 -3.23 9.27
CA ASN A 447 4.13 -4.11 9.19
C ASN A 447 2.95 -3.40 8.51
N ILE A 448 2.69 -2.14 8.88
CA ILE A 448 1.67 -1.30 8.24
C ILE A 448 2.01 -1.05 6.76
N LEU A 449 3.30 -0.87 6.43
CA LEU A 449 3.82 -0.76 5.07
C LEU A 449 3.57 -2.04 4.27
N ALA A 450 3.88 -3.20 4.85
CA ALA A 450 3.63 -4.50 4.23
C ALA A 450 2.13 -4.77 3.94
N ILE A 451 1.24 -4.41 4.87
CA ILE A 451 -0.21 -4.56 4.70
C ILE A 451 -0.75 -3.53 3.68
N THR A 452 -0.43 -2.25 3.82
CA THR A 452 -1.04 -1.20 2.97
C THR A 452 -0.57 -1.18 1.51
N ASN A 453 0.47 -1.96 1.17
CA ASN A 453 1.00 -2.00 -0.19
C ASN A 453 0.63 -3.28 -0.98
N GLN A 454 0.10 -4.34 -0.34
CA GLN A 454 -0.34 -5.58 -1.03
C GLN A 454 -1.71 -5.47 -1.73
N ALA A 455 -2.54 -4.50 -1.36
CA ALA A 455 -3.84 -4.22 -1.96
C ALA A 455 -4.25 -2.76 -1.72
N GLN A 456 -5.44 -2.34 -2.16
CA GLN A 456 -6.03 -1.07 -1.73
C GLN A 456 -6.73 -1.28 -0.38
N TYR A 457 -6.40 -0.47 0.63
CA TYR A 457 -7.05 -0.47 1.94
C TYR A 457 -7.73 0.87 2.20
N ALA A 458 -8.92 0.80 2.79
CA ALA A 458 -9.46 1.91 3.58
C ALA A 458 -8.85 1.84 4.99
N ILE A 459 -8.92 2.95 5.74
CA ILE A 459 -8.55 3.01 7.15
C ILE A 459 -9.72 3.56 7.96
N ARG A 460 -9.99 2.96 9.11
CA ARG A 460 -11.02 3.40 10.06
C ARG A 460 -10.40 3.79 11.40
N PHE A 461 -10.89 4.90 11.94
CA PHE A 461 -10.59 5.42 13.27
C PHE A 461 -11.86 5.37 14.11
N ASP A 462 -11.90 4.56 15.16
CA ASP A 462 -12.99 4.56 16.14
C ASP A 462 -12.54 5.29 17.42
N LEU A 463 -13.30 6.28 17.87
CA LEU A 463 -12.90 7.24 18.92
C LEU A 463 -13.96 7.35 20.01
N LYS A 464 -13.56 7.42 21.28
CA LYS A 464 -14.48 7.62 22.42
C LYS A 464 -13.95 8.63 23.45
N GLN A 465 -14.86 9.44 24.01
CA GLN A 465 -14.59 10.47 25.03
C GLN A 465 -15.08 10.03 26.43
N ARG A 466 -14.82 10.84 27.46
CA ARG A 466 -15.17 10.56 28.87
C ARG A 466 -16.69 10.40 29.07
N GLU A 467 -17.47 11.16 28.32
CA GLU A 467 -18.92 11.26 28.41
C GLU A 467 -19.63 10.11 27.66
N GLY A 468 -18.90 9.06 27.27
CA GLY A 468 -19.41 7.93 26.47
C GLY A 468 -19.64 8.23 24.99
N GLN A 469 -19.60 9.52 24.60
CA GLN A 469 -19.70 9.95 23.21
C GLN A 469 -18.65 9.23 22.35
N SER A 470 -19.12 8.63 21.26
CA SER A 470 -18.34 7.83 20.33
C SER A 470 -18.55 8.36 18.91
N ALA A 471 -17.48 8.43 18.12
CA ALA A 471 -17.53 8.86 16.72
C ALA A 471 -16.45 8.13 15.91
N PHE A 472 -16.55 8.17 14.58
CA PHE A 472 -15.60 7.52 13.70
C PHE A 472 -15.18 8.38 12.51
N ALA A 473 -14.03 8.06 11.93
CA ALA A 473 -13.56 8.60 10.66
C ALA A 473 -13.07 7.45 9.77
N VAL A 474 -13.36 7.54 8.46
CA VAL A 474 -12.90 6.61 7.44
C VAL A 474 -12.29 7.39 6.28
N TYR A 475 -11.27 6.83 5.65
CA TYR A 475 -10.68 7.33 4.40
C TYR A 475 -10.65 6.15 3.41
N GLU A 476 -11.33 6.23 2.26
CA GLU A 476 -11.49 5.08 1.34
C GLU A 476 -10.15 4.62 0.71
N SER A 477 -9.09 5.43 0.76
CA SER A 477 -7.73 5.04 0.37
C SER A 477 -6.69 5.44 1.42
N PHE A 478 -5.94 4.47 1.92
CA PHE A 478 -4.82 4.65 2.86
C PHE A 478 -3.62 3.79 2.46
N TRP A 479 -2.43 4.39 2.48
CA TRP A 479 -1.18 3.67 2.58
C TRP A 479 -0.07 4.52 3.20
N ILE A 480 1.07 3.89 3.47
CA ILE A 480 2.32 4.57 3.78
C ILE A 480 3.42 4.19 2.79
N ASP A 481 4.32 5.13 2.54
CA ASP A 481 5.56 4.90 1.79
C ASP A 481 6.62 4.17 2.67
N ASP A 482 7.79 3.89 2.11
CA ASP A 482 8.87 3.17 2.79
C ASP A 482 9.70 4.03 3.76
N GLU A 483 10.72 3.43 4.41
CA GLU A 483 11.66 4.16 5.27
C GLU A 483 12.48 5.22 4.51
N SER A 484 12.77 5.03 3.21
CA SER A 484 13.40 6.07 2.37
C SER A 484 12.50 7.29 2.14
N GLN A 485 11.21 7.19 2.48
CA GLN A 485 10.24 8.28 2.55
C GLN A 485 9.71 8.50 3.97
N LYS A 486 10.43 7.99 4.98
CA LYS A 486 10.10 8.14 6.41
C LYS A 486 8.64 7.76 6.70
N TYR A 487 8.12 6.70 6.06
CA TYR A 487 6.74 6.23 6.21
C TYR A 487 5.68 7.32 5.93
N LYS A 488 5.86 8.08 4.84
CA LYS A 488 4.96 9.18 4.46
C LYS A 488 3.50 8.70 4.35
N LEU A 489 2.58 9.45 4.96
CA LEU A 489 1.14 9.17 4.99
C LEU A 489 0.45 9.56 3.68
N HIS A 490 -0.41 8.67 3.19
CA HIS A 490 -1.37 8.95 2.11
C HIS A 490 -2.79 8.66 2.58
N LEU A 491 -3.69 9.65 2.47
CA LEU A 491 -5.10 9.55 2.80
C LEU A 491 -5.96 10.27 1.75
N ARG A 492 -7.08 9.66 1.34
CA ARG A 492 -8.06 10.25 0.43
C ARG A 492 -9.48 9.85 0.82
N ASP A 493 -10.45 10.60 0.29
CA ASP A 493 -11.87 10.22 0.30
C ASP A 493 -12.42 10.02 1.72
N TYR A 494 -12.37 11.10 2.51
CA TYR A 494 -12.83 11.15 3.90
C TYR A 494 -14.36 10.94 4.02
N SER A 495 -14.78 10.18 5.03
CA SER A 495 -16.15 10.17 5.53
C SER A 495 -16.24 9.84 7.03
N GLY A 496 -17.44 9.97 7.62
CA GLY A 496 -17.72 9.59 9.01
C GLY A 496 -18.28 10.72 9.87
N THR A 497 -18.29 10.51 11.18
CA THR A 497 -18.97 11.37 12.18
C THR A 497 -18.02 12.19 13.05
N ALA A 498 -16.73 11.85 13.10
CA ALA A 498 -15.73 12.53 13.93
C ALA A 498 -15.15 13.83 13.31
N GLY A 499 -15.55 14.18 12.08
CA GLY A 499 -14.95 15.25 11.27
C GLY A 499 -13.53 14.96 10.78
N ASP A 500 -13.08 15.66 9.73
CA ASP A 500 -11.76 15.47 9.12
C ASP A 500 -10.64 16.14 9.94
N ALA A 501 -9.75 15.31 10.49
CA ALA A 501 -8.58 15.72 11.24
C ALA A 501 -7.24 15.22 10.65
N LEU A 502 -7.24 14.61 9.46
CA LEU A 502 -6.05 13.98 8.88
C LEU A 502 -5.83 14.22 7.37
N THR A 503 -6.80 14.65 6.56
CA THR A 503 -6.53 14.97 5.13
C THR A 503 -5.45 16.04 5.01
N ARG A 504 -5.48 17.04 5.91
CA ARG A 504 -4.42 18.07 6.02
C ARG A 504 -3.06 17.54 6.50
N GLN A 505 -2.97 16.29 6.95
CA GLN A 505 -1.74 15.60 7.38
C GLN A 505 -1.28 14.54 6.35
N SER A 506 -2.02 14.32 5.26
CA SER A 506 -1.52 13.55 4.11
C SER A 506 -0.29 14.22 3.47
N GLU A 507 0.50 13.42 2.74
CA GLU A 507 1.80 13.79 2.14
C GLU A 507 2.86 14.24 3.17
N LYS A 508 2.74 13.83 4.44
CA LYS A 508 3.70 14.13 5.50
C LYS A 508 4.46 12.89 5.96
N GLU A 509 5.74 13.11 6.24
CA GLU A 509 6.66 12.13 6.81
C GLU A 509 6.25 11.77 8.25
N PHE A 510 6.51 10.54 8.67
CA PHE A 510 6.40 10.14 10.06
C PHE A 510 7.56 10.72 10.88
N TYR A 511 7.31 11.01 12.15
CA TYR A 511 8.31 11.61 13.04
C TYR A 511 8.27 10.93 14.42
N THR A 512 9.44 10.80 15.05
CA THR A 512 9.62 10.37 16.46
C THR A 512 10.69 11.24 17.14
N LYS A 513 10.65 11.36 18.48
CA LYS A 513 11.47 12.29 19.28
C LYS A 513 12.99 12.20 19.08
N ASP A 514 13.48 11.09 18.56
CA ASP A 514 14.88 10.75 18.30
C ASP A 514 15.32 11.00 16.85
N GLN A 515 14.40 11.26 15.93
CA GLN A 515 14.73 11.71 14.57
C GLN A 515 15.10 13.21 14.60
N PRO A 516 16.29 13.62 14.12
CA PRO A 516 16.71 15.02 14.18
C PRO A 516 15.97 15.93 13.19
N ASN A 517 15.31 15.35 12.18
CA ASN A 517 14.61 16.07 11.11
C ASN A 517 13.17 16.45 11.53
N TRP A 518 13.05 17.25 12.59
CA TRP A 518 11.79 17.90 12.94
C TRP A 518 11.35 18.82 11.77
N PRO A 519 10.12 18.71 11.24
CA PRO A 519 9.69 19.58 10.13
C PRO A 519 9.75 21.05 10.58
N PRO A 520 10.46 21.96 9.89
CA PRO A 520 10.66 23.34 10.37
C PRO A 520 9.36 24.08 10.67
N GLU A 521 8.29 23.77 9.91
CA GLU A 521 6.93 24.27 10.11
C GLU A 521 6.37 24.04 11.53
N VAL A 522 6.76 22.95 12.19
CA VAL A 522 6.24 22.50 13.49
C VAL A 522 7.01 23.14 14.66
N ASN A 523 8.22 23.68 14.43
CA ASN A 523 9.06 24.27 15.49
C ASN A 523 8.67 25.73 15.85
N THR A 524 7.68 26.30 15.16
CA THR A 524 7.39 27.74 15.19
C THR A 524 6.68 28.22 16.47
N ASN A 525 5.95 27.34 17.15
CA ASN A 525 4.98 27.74 18.20
C ASN A 525 5.25 27.13 19.59
N GLY A 526 6.38 26.45 19.80
CA GLY A 526 6.74 25.84 21.10
C GLY A 526 5.83 24.69 21.56
N THR A 527 5.02 24.11 20.68
CA THR A 527 4.16 22.96 20.99
C THR A 527 4.98 21.70 21.23
N LYS A 528 4.97 21.18 22.46
CA LYS A 528 5.50 19.85 22.77
C LYS A 528 4.59 18.77 22.18
N HIS A 529 4.96 18.22 21.03
CA HIS A 529 4.37 16.99 20.51
C HIS A 529 4.92 15.77 21.29
N THR A 530 4.13 14.70 21.40
CA THR A 530 4.48 13.49 22.14
C THR A 530 4.02 12.25 21.37
N GLY A 531 4.82 11.19 21.40
CA GLY A 531 4.60 10.02 20.56
C GLY A 531 4.85 10.26 19.06
N GLY A 532 4.88 9.18 18.29
CA GLY A 532 5.20 9.20 16.87
C GLY A 532 3.96 9.44 16.00
N TRP A 533 4.02 10.40 15.08
CA TRP A 533 2.89 10.77 14.22
C TRP A 533 3.33 11.53 12.96
N TRP A 534 2.40 11.75 12.04
CA TRP A 534 2.59 12.53 10.81
C TRP A 534 2.31 14.02 11.04
N TYR A 535 3.25 14.72 11.68
CA TYR A 535 3.07 16.11 12.12
C TYR A 535 3.27 17.15 11.02
N ASN A 536 2.49 18.23 11.08
CA ASN A 536 2.73 19.49 10.36
C ASN A 536 2.10 20.71 11.08
N LYS A 537 2.24 21.93 10.53
CA LYS A 537 1.66 23.18 11.07
C LYS A 537 0.14 23.21 11.24
N PHE A 538 -0.58 22.25 10.65
CA PHE A 538 -2.04 22.11 10.70
C PHE A 538 -2.47 20.81 11.41
N THR A 539 -1.57 20.19 12.19
CA THR A 539 -1.85 18.98 12.99
C THR A 539 -3.15 19.17 13.78
N SER A 540 -4.19 18.42 13.42
CA SER A 540 -5.52 18.46 14.06
C SER A 540 -5.89 17.13 14.71
N SER A 541 -5.03 16.12 14.61
CA SER A 541 -5.08 14.89 15.39
C SER A 541 -3.71 14.48 15.91
N ASN A 542 -3.68 13.85 17.08
CA ASN A 542 -2.58 13.00 17.52
C ASN A 542 -3.13 11.92 18.47
N LEU A 543 -3.27 10.70 17.96
CA LEU A 543 -3.77 9.55 18.74
C LEU A 543 -2.65 8.78 19.45
N ASN A 544 -1.39 9.09 19.15
CA ASN A 544 -0.20 8.51 19.77
C ASN A 544 0.36 9.37 20.93
N ALA A 545 -0.34 10.45 21.28
CA ALA A 545 -0.02 11.37 22.38
C ALA A 545 -0.14 10.73 23.79
N LEU A 546 0.06 11.56 24.82
CA LEU A 546 -0.07 11.16 26.22
C LEU A 546 -1.48 10.65 26.56
N ASN A 547 -1.55 9.60 27.37
CA ASN A 547 -2.79 8.95 27.79
C ASN A 547 -2.74 8.66 29.30
N ASN A 548 -3.44 9.47 30.12
CA ASN A 548 -3.46 9.25 31.57
C ASN A 548 -4.53 8.23 32.01
N ASN A 549 -4.66 7.09 31.31
CA ASN A 549 -5.59 6.00 31.65
C ASN A 549 -7.06 6.44 31.92
N GLY A 550 -7.56 7.47 31.25
CA GLY A 550 -8.91 8.01 31.49
C GLY A 550 -9.03 9.03 32.63
N GLU A 551 -7.95 9.33 33.34
CA GLU A 551 -7.86 10.49 34.25
C GLU A 551 -7.66 11.79 33.47
N LYS A 552 -7.60 12.92 34.18
CA LYS A 552 -7.31 14.24 33.59
C LYS A 552 -5.79 14.41 33.44
N LEU A 553 -5.37 14.98 32.32
CA LEU A 553 -4.00 15.46 32.12
C LEU A 553 -3.85 16.87 32.70
N GLU A 554 -2.72 17.16 33.35
CA GLU A 554 -2.39 18.52 33.83
C GLU A 554 -2.50 19.55 32.70
N ASN A 555 -1.90 19.22 31.55
CA ASN A 555 -2.06 19.95 30.30
C ASN A 555 -2.77 19.06 29.26
N VAL A 556 -4.09 19.23 29.16
CA VAL A 556 -4.96 18.49 28.22
C VAL A 556 -4.54 18.61 26.75
N LYS A 557 -3.81 19.67 26.37
CA LYS A 557 -3.32 19.86 24.99
C LYS A 557 -2.18 18.90 24.59
N LEU A 558 -1.63 18.16 25.54
CA LEU A 558 -0.63 17.11 25.30
C LEU A 558 -1.26 15.71 25.17
N GLY A 559 -2.59 15.61 25.26
CA GLY A 559 -3.33 14.35 25.26
C GLY A 559 -3.73 13.82 23.88
N MET A 560 -4.24 12.59 23.88
CA MET A 560 -4.85 11.98 22.69
C MET A 560 -5.99 12.86 22.17
N SER A 561 -5.91 13.25 20.91
CA SER A 561 -6.70 14.35 20.36
C SER A 561 -7.17 14.11 18.93
N TRP A 562 -8.40 14.54 18.66
CA TRP A 562 -9.03 14.61 17.34
C TRP A 562 -9.90 15.87 17.32
N GLN A 563 -9.32 16.98 16.86
CA GLN A 563 -9.86 18.33 17.10
C GLN A 563 -11.33 18.55 16.69
N PRO A 564 -11.82 18.04 15.53
CA PRO A 564 -13.22 18.24 15.12
C PRO A 564 -14.24 17.47 15.97
N PHE A 565 -13.82 16.47 16.75
CA PHE A 565 -14.67 15.70 17.65
C PHE A 565 -14.53 16.12 19.13
N GLY A 566 -13.30 16.43 19.56
CA GLY A 566 -13.02 16.74 20.97
C GLY A 566 -13.09 18.22 21.38
N ASP A 567 -13.13 19.18 20.44
CA ASP A 567 -12.80 20.59 20.72
C ASP A 567 -11.40 20.70 21.39
N TYR A 568 -11.04 21.87 21.92
CA TYR A 568 -9.83 22.08 22.72
C TYR A 568 -9.89 21.51 24.15
N ARG A 569 -10.90 20.69 24.49
CA ARG A 569 -11.21 20.28 25.89
C ARG A 569 -11.49 18.79 26.08
N GLY A 570 -12.16 18.14 25.13
CA GLY A 570 -12.47 16.71 25.13
C GLY A 570 -11.26 15.87 24.74
N VAL A 571 -10.62 15.28 25.74
CA VAL A 571 -9.50 14.33 25.53
C VAL A 571 -10.09 12.99 25.08
N ILE A 572 -9.56 12.44 23.99
CA ILE A 572 -9.90 11.09 23.53
C ILE A 572 -9.41 10.10 24.60
N LEU A 573 -10.29 9.24 25.11
CA LEU A 573 -9.93 8.24 26.14
C LEU A 573 -9.67 6.86 25.55
N PHE A 574 -10.29 6.55 24.41
CA PHE A 574 -10.07 5.35 23.63
C PHE A 574 -9.94 5.73 22.17
N SER A 575 -8.95 5.17 21.50
CA SER A 575 -8.83 5.20 20.04
C SER A 575 -8.44 3.82 19.53
N GLU A 576 -8.97 3.47 18.36
CA GLU A 576 -8.56 2.30 17.61
C GLU A 576 -8.43 2.68 16.14
N ILE A 577 -7.37 2.20 15.51
CA ILE A 577 -7.06 2.44 14.09
C ILE A 577 -6.94 1.06 13.43
N LYS A 578 -7.69 0.85 12.34
CA LYS A 578 -7.90 -0.47 11.73
C LYS A 578 -8.18 -0.41 10.23
#